data_AF-A0A382XVT3-F1
#
_entry.id   AF-A0A382XVT3-F1
#
_cell.length_a   1.000
_cell.length_b   1.000
_cell.length_c   1.000
_cell.angle_alpha   90.00
_cell.angle_beta   90.00
_cell.angle_gamma   90.00
#
_symmetry.space_group_name_H-M   'P 1'
#
loop_
_entity.id
_entity.type
_entity.pdbx_description
1 polymer ?
#
loop_
_entity_poly.entity_id
_entity_poly.type
_entity_poly.pdbx_seq_one_letter_code
_entity_poly.pdbx_strand_id
1 'polypeptide(L)' 'MELTKDEEKSLNGEHGEALQTAYRILSATGEATDAEKLVPIHWAHVSGVNYNTIGDAGEEFL' A
#
# COMPACT_ATOMS: atom_id res chain seq x y z
N MET A 1 -10.94 2.17 -11.37
CA MET A 1 -10.09 1.24 -10.61
C MET A 1 -10.90 0.03 -10.17
N GLU A 2 -10.60 -1.12 -10.73
CA GLU A 2 -11.15 -2.42 -10.36
C GLU A 2 -10.20 -3.08 -9.36
N LEU A 3 -10.74 -3.47 -8.21
CA LEU A 3 -10.02 -4.19 -7.16
C LEU A 3 -10.46 -5.65 -7.15
N THR A 4 -9.54 -6.54 -6.83
CA THR A 4 -9.87 -7.93 -6.49
C THR A 4 -10.56 -7.99 -5.14
N LYS A 5 -11.25 -9.11 -4.85
CA LYS A 5 -11.95 -9.30 -3.57
C LYS A 5 -11.04 -9.14 -2.34
N ASP A 6 -9.76 -9.50 -2.46
CA ASP A 6 -8.80 -9.40 -1.35
C ASP A 6 -8.34 -7.95 -1.12
N GLU A 7 -8.16 -7.20 -2.21
CA GLU A 7 -7.87 -5.77 -2.19
C GLU A 7 -9.06 -4.96 -1.64
N GLU A 8 -10.29 -5.33 -2.00
CA GLU A 8 -11.51 -4.74 -1.42
C GLU A 8 -11.62 -4.97 0.08
N LYS A 9 -11.35 -6.19 0.55
CA LYS A 9 -11.29 -6.49 1.98
C LYS A 9 -10.24 -5.66 2.71
N SER A 10 -9.10 -5.46 2.07
CA SER A 10 -8.02 -4.62 2.62
C SER A 10 -8.47 -3.17 2.71
N LEU A 11 -9.14 -2.64 1.68
CA LEU A 11 -9.74 -1.30 1.68
C LEU A 11 -10.84 -1.14 2.75
N ASN A 12 -11.59 -2.20 3.04
CA ASN A 12 -12.61 -2.24 4.09
C ASN A 12 -12.02 -2.38 5.50
N GLY A 13 -10.70 -2.60 5.63
CA GLY A 13 -10.00 -2.71 6.91
C GLY A 13 -9.99 -4.10 7.53
N GLU A 14 -10.43 -5.14 6.80
CA GLU A 14 -10.42 -6.52 7.31
C GLU A 14 -9.01 -7.06 7.56
N HIS A 15 -7.99 -6.47 6.92
CA HIS A 15 -6.58 -6.80 7.09
C HIS A 15 -5.82 -5.79 7.98
N GLY A 16 -6.54 -4.94 8.71
CA GLY A 16 -5.98 -3.96 9.65
C GLY A 16 -5.79 -2.57 9.06
N GLU A 17 -5.56 -1.61 9.95
CA GLU A 17 -5.58 -0.17 9.66
C GLU A 17 -4.45 0.28 8.72
N ALA A 18 -3.26 -0.32 8.83
CA ALA A 18 -2.13 0.02 7.98
C ALA A 18 -2.42 -0.29 6.50
N LEU A 19 -2.91 -1.50 6.21
CA LEU A 19 -3.33 -1.88 4.86
C LEU A 19 -4.54 -1.07 4.40
N GLN A 20 -5.53 -0.84 5.27
CA GLN A 20 -6.66 0.02 4.94
C GLN A 20 -6.22 1.40 4.45
N THR A 21 -5.28 2.01 5.17
CA THR A 21 -4.75 3.33 4.83
C THR A 21 -4.00 3.29 3.50
N ALA A 22 -3.15 2.29 3.29
CA ALA A 22 -2.43 2.10 2.03
C ALA A 22 -3.40 1.93 0.84
N TYR A 23 -4.41 1.08 0.96
CA TYR A 23 -5.40 0.86 -0.10
C TYR A 23 -6.27 2.08 -0.37
N ARG A 24 -6.61 2.89 0.66
CA ARG A 24 -7.31 4.17 0.44
C ARG A 24 -6.48 5.14 -0.40
N ILE A 25 -5.18 5.24 -0.14
CA ILE A 25 -4.26 6.09 -0.92
C ILE A 25 -4.18 5.58 -2.36
N LEU A 26 -4.03 4.26 -2.54
CA LEU A 26 -3.99 3.65 -3.86
C LEU A 26 -5.30 3.86 -4.63
N SER A 27 -6.46 3.67 -3.99
CA SER A 27 -7.79 3.88 -4.58
C SER A 27 -7.96 5.32 -5.07
N ALA A 28 -7.68 6.29 -4.20
CA ALA A 28 -7.80 7.70 -4.54
C ALA A 28 -6.83 8.11 -5.67
N THR A 29 -5.61 7.57 -5.65
CA THR A 29 -4.63 7.83 -6.73
C THR A 29 -5.11 7.23 -8.04
N GLY A 30 -5.60 5.99 -8.02
CA GLY A 30 -6.09 5.31 -9.21
C GLY A 30 -7.33 5.98 -9.80
N GLU A 31 -8.27 6.45 -8.97
CA GLU A 31 -9.41 7.27 -9.41
C GLU A 31 -8.95 8.59 -10.03
N ALA A 32 -7.98 9.28 -9.43
CA ALA A 32 -7.47 10.55 -9.94
C ALA A 32 -6.70 10.43 -11.27
N THR A 33 -6.16 9.24 -11.58
CA THR A 33 -5.38 8.97 -12.79
C THR A 33 -6.11 8.12 -13.81
N ASP A 34 -7.40 7.83 -13.62
CA ASP A 34 -8.18 6.90 -14.44
C ASP A 34 -7.52 5.51 -14.58
N ALA A 35 -6.84 5.05 -13.51
CA ALA A 35 -6.20 3.74 -13.50
C ALA A 35 -7.25 2.63 -13.50
N GLU A 36 -7.05 1.64 -14.37
CA GLU A 36 -7.94 0.50 -14.50
C GLU A 36 -7.78 -0.47 -13.34
N LYS A 37 -6.55 -0.81 -12.95
CA LYS A 37 -6.25 -1.81 -11.91
C LYS A 37 -4.88 -1.60 -11.26
N LEU A 38 -4.66 -2.24 -10.12
CA LEU A 38 -3.33 -2.33 -9.51
C LEU A 38 -2.40 -3.22 -10.35
N VAL A 39 -1.12 -2.88 -10.34
CA VAL A 39 -0.07 -3.68 -10.97
C VAL A 39 0.80 -4.29 -9.88
N PRO A 40 0.94 -5.62 -9.83
CA PRO A 40 1.80 -6.26 -8.85
C PRO A 40 3.26 -5.89 -9.13
N ILE A 41 3.96 -5.45 -8.10
CA ILE A 41 5.40 -5.22 -8.17
C ILE A 41 6.14 -6.44 -7.63
N HIS A 42 7.19 -6.87 -8.33
CA HIS A 42 8.04 -7.97 -7.89
C HIS A 42 9.19 -7.50 -7.00
N TRP A 43 9.59 -6.24 -7.14
CA TRP A 43 10.71 -5.67 -6.39
C TRP A 43 10.53 -4.17 -6.24
N ALA A 44 10.88 -3.66 -5.06
CA ALA A 44 11.00 -2.24 -4.78
C ALA A 44 12.28 -1.99 -3.99
N HIS A 45 12.96 -0.89 -4.31
CA HIS A 45 14.06 -0.38 -3.50
C HIS A 45 13.61 0.88 -2.77
N VAL A 46 13.74 0.84 -1.45
CA VAL A 46 13.45 1.99 -0.59
C VAL A 46 14.77 2.61 -0.18
N SER A 47 15.12 3.74 -0.79
CA SER A 47 16.36 4.46 -0.52
C SER A 47 16.20 5.53 0.56
N GLY A 48 17.29 5.91 1.23
CA GLY A 48 17.28 7.02 2.19
C GLY A 48 16.70 6.66 3.56
N VAL A 49 16.61 5.37 3.86
CA VAL A 49 16.11 4.88 5.15
C VAL A 49 17.17 5.01 6.25
N ASN A 50 16.75 5.51 7.40
CA ASN A 50 17.45 5.41 8.66
C ASN A 50 16.43 5.21 9.79
N TYR A 51 16.90 4.82 10.98
CA TYR A 51 16.01 4.55 12.11
C TYR A 51 15.08 5.73 12.46
N ASN A 52 15.54 6.98 12.33
CA ASN A 52 14.67 8.15 12.60
C ASN A 52 13.51 8.29 11.60
N THR A 53 13.62 7.68 10.42
CA THR A 53 12.58 7.72 9.38
C THR A 53 11.68 6.49 9.38
N ILE A 54 12.19 5.32 9.77
CA ILE A 54 11.47 4.05 9.64
C ILE A 54 11.06 3.44 10.99
N GLY A 55 11.71 3.86 12.08
CA GLY A 55 11.50 3.34 13.43
C GLY A 55 11.67 1.82 13.53
N ASP A 56 11.12 1.25 14.60
CA ASP A 56 11.15 -0.20 14.84
C ASP A 56 10.41 -0.97 13.73
N ALA A 57 9.28 -0.43 13.27
CA ALA A 57 8.45 -1.10 12.27
C ALA A 57 9.18 -1.31 10.94
N GLY A 58 10.01 -0.36 10.52
CA GLY A 58 10.79 -0.53 9.29
C GLY A 58 12.11 -1.28 9.50
N GLU A 59 12.61 -1.39 10.73
CA GLU A 59 13.75 -2.25 11.05
C GLU A 59 13.44 -3.72 10.72
N GLU A 60 12.19 -4.17 10.88
CA GLU A 60 11.74 -5.53 10.53
C GLU A 60 11.92 -5.91 9.05
N PHE A 61 12.18 -4.93 8.17
CA PHE A 61 12.32 -5.12 6.72
C PHE A 61 13.78 -5.08 6.22
N LEU A 62 14.78 -4.95 7.11
CA LEU A 62 16.21 -4.94 6.80
C LEU A 62 16.86 -6.32 7.01
#